data_AF-I1CL09-F1
#
_entry.id   AF-I1CL09-F1
#
_cell.length_a   1.000
_cell.length_b   1.000
_cell.length_c   1.000
_cell.angle_alpha   90.00
_cell.angle_beta   90.00
_cell.angle_gamma   90.00
#
_symmetry.space_group_name_H-M   'P 1'
#
loop_
_entity.id
_entity.type
_entity.pdbx_description
1 polymer ?
#
loop_
_entity_poly.entity_id
_entity_poly.type
_entity_poly.pdbx_seq_one_letter_code
_entity_poly.pdbx_strand_id
1 'polypeptide(L)' 'MMPWGCIISEGPGYACYICDGKLYSGVYQHILNTTFRDTMKYYNFDWSNIYF' A
#
# COMPACT_ATOMS: atom_id res chain seq x y z
N MET A 1 -1.62 6.05 -16.97
CA MET A 1 -1.62 4.90 -16.04
C MET A 1 -0.25 4.81 -15.37
N MET A 2 -0.19 4.75 -14.05
CA MET A 2 1.04 4.74 -13.26
C MET A 2 1.04 3.54 -12.30
N PRO A 3 2.06 2.67 -12.30
CA PRO A 3 2.13 1.56 -11.35
C PRO A 3 2.48 2.08 -9.95
N TRP A 4 1.85 1.50 -8.93
CA TRP A 4 2.21 1.65 -7.54
C TRP A 4 2.29 0.28 -6.90
N GLY A 5 3.27 0.06 -6.03
CA GLY A 5 3.34 -1.15 -5.24
C GLY A 5 4.26 -0.98 -4.04
N CYS A 6 4.09 -1.87 -3.07
CA CYS A 6 4.94 -1.94 -1.90
C CYS A 6 5.67 -3.30 -1.85
N ILE A 7 6.81 -3.30 -1.18
CA ILE A 7 7.62 -4.51 -0.91
C ILE A 7 7.96 -4.46 0.58
N ILE A 8 7.91 -5.61 1.23
CA ILE A 8 8.38 -5.79 2.60
C ILE A 8 9.53 -6.80 2.62
N SER A 9 10.21 -6.94 3.77
CA SER A 9 11.32 -7.91 3.91
C SER A 9 10.93 -9.33 3.54
N GLU A 10 9.68 -9.73 3.84
CA GLU A 10 9.15 -11.07 3.59
C GLU A 10 8.71 -11.31 2.14
N GLY A 11 8.73 -10.28 1.28
CA GLY A 11 8.37 -10.42 -0.13
C GLY A 11 7.58 -9.25 -0.71
N PRO A 12 7.09 -9.40 -1.96
CA PRO A 12 6.28 -8.38 -2.60
C PRO A 12 4.96 -8.20 -1.84
N GLY A 13 4.63 -6.94 -1.57
CA GLY A 13 3.34 -6.58 -1.04
C GLY A 13 2.31 -6.39 -2.15
N TYR A 14 1.34 -5.53 -1.88
CA TYR A 14 0.33 -5.18 -2.88
C TYR A 14 0.88 -4.28 -3.99
N ALA A 15 0.39 -4.49 -5.21
CA ALA A 15 0.62 -3.62 -6.35
C ALA A 15 -0.68 -3.36 -7.13
N CYS A 16 -0.83 -2.14 -7.63
CA CYS A 16 -1.96 -1.72 -8.45
C CYS A 16 -1.57 -0.68 -9.50
N TYR A 17 -2.41 -0.52 -10.51
CA TYR A 17 -2.29 0.57 -11.48
C TYR A 17 -3.19 1.73 -11.09
N ILE A 18 -2.61 2.92 -11.02
CA ILE A 18 -3.34 4.18 -10.87
C ILE A 18 -3.78 4.61 -12.27
N CYS A 19 -5.07 4.46 -12.56
CA CYS A 19 -5.65 4.73 -13.87
C CYS A 19 -5.53 6.21 -14.27
N ASP A 20 -5.74 7.12 -13.32
CA ASP A 20 -5.80 8.57 -13.55
C ASP A 20 -4.41 9.23 -13.72
N GLY A 21 -3.34 8.45 -13.59
CA GLY A 21 -1.95 8.91 -13.79
C GLY A 21 -1.44 9.94 -12.77
N LYS A 22 -2.28 10.42 -11.86
CA LYS A 22 -1.94 11.33 -10.77
C LYS A 22 -2.22 10.67 -9.42
N LEU A 23 -1.19 10.61 -8.58
CA LEU A 23 -1.30 10.21 -7.19
C LEU A 23 -1.51 11.47 -6.33
N TYR A 24 -2.75 11.78 -5.96
CA TYR A 24 -3.03 12.82 -4.97
C TYR A 24 -3.15 12.22 -3.56
N SER A 25 -3.01 13.06 -2.53
CA SER A 25 -2.96 12.62 -1.13
C SER A 25 -4.12 11.71 -0.74
N GLY A 26 -5.34 11.99 -1.20
CA GLY A 26 -6.52 11.16 -0.96
C GLY A 26 -6.39 9.73 -1.51
N VAL A 27 -5.92 9.56 -2.75
CA VAL A 27 -5.67 8.22 -3.32
C VAL A 27 -4.58 7.50 -2.56
N TYR A 28 -3.50 8.20 -2.24
CA TYR A 28 -2.39 7.60 -1.52
C TYR A 28 -2.82 7.13 -0.12
N GLN A 29 -3.53 7.97 0.64
CA GLN A 29 -4.09 7.58 1.94
C GLN A 29 -5.11 6.45 1.83
N HIS A 30 -5.90 6.41 0.76
CA HIS A 30 -6.83 5.31 0.52
C HIS A 30 -6.09 3.98 0.30
N ILE A 31 -5.06 3.98 -0.55
CA ILE A 31 -4.22 2.80 -0.82
C ILE A 31 -3.54 2.32 0.47
N LEU A 32 -3.01 3.24 1.28
CA LEU A 32 -2.38 2.90 2.55
C LEU A 32 -3.39 2.27 3.53
N ASN A 33 -4.56 2.88 3.72
CA ASN A 33 -5.56 2.41 4.69
C ASN A 33 -6.24 1.10 4.30
N THR A 34 -6.25 0.75 3.03
CA THR A 34 -6.89 -0.46 2.51
C THR A 34 -5.84 -1.51 2.21
N THR A 35 -5.25 -1.45 1.02
CA THR A 35 -4.50 -2.58 0.47
C THR A 35 -3.13 -2.77 1.10
N PHE A 36 -2.48 -1.70 1.53
CA PHE A 36 -1.26 -1.85 2.31
C PHE A 36 -1.57 -2.45 3.69
N ARG A 37 -2.64 -2.01 4.36
CA ARG A 37 -3.07 -2.57 5.65
C ARG A 37 -3.38 -4.04 5.59
N ASP A 38 -4.06 -4.49 4.54
CA ASP A 38 -4.37 -5.91 4.37
C ASP A 38 -3.10 -6.74 4.09
N THR A 39 -2.13 -6.17 3.37
CA THR A 39 -0.81 -6.79 3.16
C THR A 39 -0.07 -6.96 4.48
N MET A 40 -0.05 -5.92 5.32
CA MET A 40 0.63 -5.98 6.62
C MET A 40 -0.01 -7.02 7.54
N LYS A 41 -1.35 -7.14 7.52
CA LYS A 41 -2.05 -8.22 8.22
C LYS A 41 -1.69 -9.61 7.69
N TYR A 42 -1.60 -9.78 6.37
CA TYR A 42 -1.24 -11.05 5.75
C TYR A 42 0.13 -11.56 6.23
N TYR A 43 1.07 -10.65 6.45
CA TYR A 43 2.40 -10.96 6.96
C TYR A 43 2.53 -10.85 8.49
N ASN A 44 1.42 -10.79 9.23
CA ASN A 44 1.37 -10.66 10.69
C ASN A 44 2.12 -9.44 11.27
N PHE A 45 2.24 -8.35 10.51
CA PHE A 45 2.76 -7.10 11.03
C PHE A 45 1.68 -6.31 11.77
N ASP A 46 2.04 -5.78 12.94
CA ASP A 46 1.18 -4.89 13.69
C ASP A 46 1.10 -3.52 13.00
N TRP A 47 -0.11 -3.15 12.60
CA TRP A 47 -0.42 -1.85 11.99
C TRP A 47 -0.04 -0.67 12.89
N SER A 48 -0.05 -0.87 14.21
CA SER A 48 0.27 0.17 15.21
C SER A 48 1.74 0.58 15.19
N ASN A 49 2.61 -0.25 14.63
CA ASN A 49 4.05 0.00 14.52
C ASN A 49 4.44 0.66 13.18
N ILE A 50 3.46 1.05 12.37
CA ILE A 50 3.69 1.65 11.06
C ILE A 50 3.60 3.16 11.15
N TYR A 51 4.65 3.84 10.67
CA TYR A 51 4.73 5.29 10.58
C TYR A 51 4.82 5.69 9.10
N PHE A 52 4.06 6.71 8.70
CA PHE A 52 3.98 7.24 7.34
C PHE A 52 4.44 8.70 7.28
#